data_AF-A0A2G9PMH7-F1
#
_entry.id   AF-A0A2G9PMH7-F1
#
_cell.length_a   1.000
_cell.length_b   1.000
_cell.length_c   1.000
_cell.angle_alpha   90.00
_cell.angle_beta   90.00
_cell.angle_gamma   90.00
#
_symmetry.space_group_name_H-M   'P 1'
#
loop_
_entity.id
_entity.type
_entity.pdbx_description
1 polymer ?
#
loop_
_entity_poly.entity_id
_entity_poly.type
_entity_poly.pdbx_seq_one_letter_code
_entity_poly.pdbx_strand_id
1 'polypeptide(L)'
;MRLHGDPAVWWVSQFVKYLIRPQPWLEKEIEDATKKLGFKHPVIGVHVRRTDKVGTEAAFHPIEEYMTHVEEHFQLLARKMHIDKKRVYLATDDPGLLQEAKSKYSQYEFISDNSISWSAGLHNRYTENSLRGVILDIHFLSQADFLVCTFSSQVSSLCKGYTIN
;
A
#
# COMPACT_ATOMS: atom_id res chain seq x y z
N MET A 1 -24.29 2.14 -21.29
CA MET A 1 -23.64 2.52 -20.02
C MET A 1 -22.23 1.93 -20.03
N ARG A 2 -21.16 2.75 -20.04
CA ARG A 2 -19.77 2.28 -19.86
C ARG A 2 -19.45 2.37 -18.36
N LEU A 3 -19.16 1.24 -17.74
CA LEU A 3 -19.01 1.13 -16.28
C LEU A 3 -17.58 1.36 -15.77
N HIS A 4 -16.56 1.27 -16.63
CA HIS A 4 -15.16 1.30 -16.22
C HIS A 4 -14.27 2.11 -17.18
N GLY A 5 -13.34 2.90 -16.63
CA GLY A 5 -12.41 3.75 -17.40
C GLY A 5 -11.28 2.97 -18.08
N ASP A 6 -10.90 1.81 -17.53
CA ASP A 6 -9.89 0.89 -18.08
C ASP A 6 -10.36 -0.58 -18.03
N PRO A 7 -11.07 -1.08 -19.06
CA PRO A 7 -11.62 -2.44 -19.06
C PRO A 7 -10.59 -3.57 -18.95
N ALA A 8 -9.33 -3.34 -19.36
CA ALA A 8 -8.29 -4.36 -19.32
C ALA A 8 -7.86 -4.68 -17.89
N VAL A 9 -7.66 -3.64 -17.06
CA VAL A 9 -7.33 -3.80 -15.63
C VAL A 9 -8.49 -4.47 -14.88
N TRP A 10 -9.73 -4.10 -15.21
CA TRP A 10 -10.92 -4.72 -14.62
C TRP A 10 -11.00 -6.23 -14.91
N TRP A 11 -10.70 -6.64 -16.15
CA TRP A 11 -10.73 -8.06 -16.52
C TRP A 11 -9.69 -8.87 -15.77
N VAL A 12 -8.44 -8.37 -15.69
CA VAL A 12 -7.36 -9.04 -14.95
C VAL A 12 -7.70 -9.13 -13.45
N SER A 13 -8.33 -8.10 -12.89
CA SER A 13 -8.67 -8.09 -11.46
C SER A 13 -9.69 -9.16 -11.06
N GLN A 14 -10.57 -9.60 -11.97
CA GLN A 14 -11.49 -10.70 -11.67
C GLN A 14 -10.76 -12.01 -11.38
N PHE A 15 -9.70 -12.31 -12.13
CA PHE A 15 -8.89 -13.51 -11.89
C PHE A 15 -8.12 -13.42 -10.59
N VAL A 16 -7.52 -12.26 -10.32
CA VAL A 16 -6.78 -12.02 -9.07
C VAL A 16 -7.73 -12.13 -7.87
N LYS A 17 -8.92 -11.53 -7.94
CA LYS A 17 -9.98 -11.63 -6.93
C LYS A 17 -10.34 -13.07 -6.60
N TYR A 18 -10.47 -13.90 -7.61
CA TYR A 18 -10.79 -15.30 -7.41
C TYR A 18 -9.64 -16.08 -6.74
N LEU A 19 -8.40 -15.79 -7.15
CA LEU A 19 -7.19 -16.49 -6.70
C LEU A 19 -6.82 -16.19 -5.25
N ILE A 20 -7.00 -14.94 -4.78
CA ILE A 20 -6.58 -14.56 -3.43
C ILE A 20 -7.67 -14.70 -2.36
N ARG A 21 -8.77 -15.40 -2.65
CA ARG A 21 -9.83 -15.60 -1.65
C ARG A 21 -9.22 -16.20 -0.38
N PRO A 22 -9.26 -15.47 0.74
CA PRO A 22 -8.50 -15.86 1.91
C PRO A 22 -9.09 -17.13 2.51
N GLN A 23 -8.22 -17.97 3.05
CA GLN A 23 -8.65 -19.04 3.94
C GLN A 23 -9.14 -18.42 5.27
N PRO A 24 -10.01 -19.09 6.05
CA PRO A 24 -10.57 -18.53 7.27
C PRO A 24 -9.53 -18.02 8.28
N TRP A 25 -8.36 -18.67 8.34
CA TRP A 25 -7.26 -18.23 9.21
C TRP A 25 -6.63 -16.91 8.73
N LEU A 26 -6.53 -16.71 7.42
CA LEU A 26 -5.96 -15.50 6.82
C LEU A 26 -6.94 -14.33 6.90
N GLU A 27 -8.24 -14.59 6.76
CA GLU A 27 -9.29 -13.59 6.97
C GLU A 27 -9.26 -13.06 8.41
N LYS A 28 -9.14 -13.97 9.39
CA LYS A 28 -8.94 -13.60 10.80
C LYS A 28 -7.66 -12.78 11.01
N GLU A 29 -6.55 -13.17 10.38
CA GLU A 29 -5.29 -12.45 10.48
C GLU A 29 -5.39 -11.03 9.91
N ILE A 30 -6.12 -10.85 8.80
CA ILE A 30 -6.43 -9.53 8.21
C ILE A 30 -7.27 -8.69 9.19
N GLU A 31 -8.32 -9.25 9.80
CA GLU A 31 -9.15 -8.53 10.76
C GLU A 31 -8.36 -8.10 12.00
N ASP A 32 -7.55 -9.00 12.55
CA ASP A 32 -6.71 -8.73 13.72
C ASP A 32 -5.65 -7.66 13.39
N ALA A 33 -5.04 -7.73 12.21
CA ALA A 33 -4.10 -6.71 11.72
C ALA A 33 -4.80 -5.35 11.54
N THR A 34 -6.01 -5.32 10.97
CA THR A 34 -6.81 -4.09 10.76
C THR A 34 -7.06 -3.38 12.08
N LYS A 35 -7.47 -4.13 13.12
CA LYS A 35 -7.71 -3.59 14.47
C LYS A 35 -6.41 -3.13 15.13
N LYS A 36 -5.35 -3.93 15.03
CA LYS A 36 -4.03 -3.63 15.64
C LYS A 36 -3.38 -2.39 15.04
N LEU A 37 -3.47 -2.23 13.72
CA LEU A 37 -2.90 -1.10 12.99
C LEU A 37 -3.77 0.17 13.07
N GLY A 38 -5.02 0.05 13.53
CA GLY A 38 -5.96 1.17 13.55
C GLY A 38 -6.30 1.66 12.15
N PHE A 39 -6.34 0.76 11.16
CA PHE A 39 -6.61 1.13 9.77
C PHE A 39 -8.01 1.74 9.64
N LYS A 40 -8.07 3.02 9.23
CA LYS A 40 -9.30 3.82 9.18
C LYS A 40 -9.25 4.82 8.02
N HIS A 41 -10.39 5.04 7.38
CA HIS A 41 -10.57 6.05 6.35
C HIS A 41 -10.77 7.47 6.92
N PRO A 42 -10.39 8.54 6.18
CA PRO A 42 -9.71 8.50 4.88
C PRO A 42 -8.22 8.16 5.03
N VAL A 43 -7.70 7.31 4.15
CA VAL A 43 -6.31 6.83 4.12
C VAL A 43 -5.79 6.71 2.70
N ILE A 44 -4.56 7.17 2.49
CA ILE A 44 -3.86 7.03 1.20
C ILE A 44 -2.80 5.94 1.34
N GLY A 45 -2.80 4.99 0.42
CA GLY A 45 -1.81 3.92 0.34
C GLY A 45 -0.58 4.42 -0.38
N VAL A 46 0.59 4.23 0.22
CA VAL A 46 1.89 4.54 -0.36
C VAL A 46 2.73 3.28 -0.37
N HIS A 47 3.14 2.86 -1.56
CA HIS A 47 4.06 1.73 -1.72
C HIS A 47 5.40 2.23 -2.26
N VAL A 48 6.43 2.11 -1.43
CA VAL A 48 7.82 2.47 -1.77
C VAL A 48 8.64 1.19 -1.83
N ARG A 49 9.29 0.96 -2.95
CA ARG A 49 10.15 -0.22 -3.15
C ARG A 49 11.59 0.24 -3.37
N ARG A 50 12.46 -0.01 -2.40
CA ARG A 50 13.86 0.45 -2.35
C ARG A 50 14.88 -0.67 -2.49
N THR A 51 14.63 -1.87 -1.98
CA THR A 51 15.61 -2.96 -2.06
C THR A 51 15.56 -3.65 -3.45
N ASP A 52 16.66 -4.31 -3.82
CA ASP A 52 16.92 -5.09 -5.06
C ASP A 52 16.68 -4.44 -6.45
N LYS A 53 16.05 -3.26 -6.55
CA LYS A 53 15.72 -2.61 -7.83
C LYS A 53 16.46 -1.30 -8.11
N VAL A 54 17.06 -0.68 -7.10
CA VAL A 54 17.85 0.55 -7.28
C VAL A 54 19.16 0.19 -7.97
N GLY A 55 19.25 0.50 -9.26
CA GLY A 55 20.44 0.27 -10.09
C GLY A 55 20.30 -0.77 -11.21
N THR A 56 19.18 -1.50 -11.29
CA THR A 56 18.93 -2.50 -12.36
C THR A 56 17.59 -2.31 -13.07
N GLU A 57 16.50 -1.98 -12.37
CA GLU A 57 15.14 -1.91 -12.95
C GLU A 57 14.33 -0.65 -12.60
N ALA A 58 14.68 0.10 -11.55
CA ALA A 58 13.99 1.33 -11.16
C ALA A 58 14.94 2.39 -10.57
N ALA A 59 14.57 3.66 -10.72
CA ALA A 59 15.26 4.76 -10.08
C ALA A 59 14.94 4.80 -8.58
N PHE A 60 15.90 5.26 -7.77
CA PHE A 60 15.62 5.61 -6.38
C PHE A 60 14.73 6.85 -6.35
N HIS A 61 13.56 6.72 -5.72
CA HIS A 61 12.64 7.83 -5.53
C HIS A 61 12.62 8.23 -4.04
N PRO A 62 12.90 9.50 -3.71
CA PRO A 62 12.82 10.00 -2.33
C PRO A 62 11.36 10.03 -1.88
N ILE A 63 11.12 9.92 -0.57
CA ILE A 63 9.75 9.86 -0.02
C ILE A 63 8.93 11.12 -0.33
N GLU A 64 9.61 12.25 -0.49
CA GLU A 64 9.06 13.55 -0.86
C GLU A 64 8.27 13.52 -2.18
N GLU A 65 8.74 12.74 -3.15
CA GLU A 65 8.08 12.60 -4.45
C GLU A 65 6.69 11.96 -4.28
N TYR A 66 6.62 10.90 -3.48
CA TYR A 66 5.35 10.24 -3.15
C TYR A 66 4.44 11.17 -2.34
N MET A 67 5.00 11.83 -1.32
CA MET A 67 4.22 12.66 -0.39
C MET A 67 3.65 13.93 -1.05
N THR A 68 4.25 14.39 -2.15
CA THR A 68 3.67 15.48 -2.96
C THR A 68 2.29 15.09 -3.50
N HIS A 69 2.17 13.90 -4.10
CA HIS A 69 0.90 13.39 -4.62
C HIS A 69 -0.10 13.02 -3.52
N VAL A 70 0.39 12.54 -2.38
CA VAL A 70 -0.44 12.28 -1.19
C VAL A 70 -1.11 13.58 -0.72
N GLU A 71 -0.34 14.67 -0.60
CA GLU A 71 -0.86 15.96 -0.16
C GLU A 71 -1.87 16.54 -1.16
N GLU A 72 -1.55 16.52 -2.46
CA GLU A 72 -2.47 16.94 -3.53
C GLU A 72 -3.81 16.20 -3.45
N HIS A 73 -3.77 14.88 -3.24
CA HIS A 73 -4.99 14.08 -3.17
C HIS A 73 -5.78 14.35 -1.88
N PHE A 74 -5.11 14.54 -0.74
CA PHE A 74 -5.80 14.96 0.48
C PHE A 74 -6.46 16.34 0.32
N GLN A 75 -5.85 17.27 -0.41
CA GLN A 75 -6.49 18.56 -0.72
C GLN A 75 -7.76 18.38 -1.59
N LEU A 76 -7.77 17.42 -2.52
CA LEU A 76 -8.96 17.09 -3.30
C LEU A 76 -10.05 16.45 -2.44
N LEU A 77 -9.69 15.53 -1.54
CA LEU A 77 -10.63 14.91 -0.60
C LEU A 77 -11.22 15.93 0.37
N ALA A 78 -10.41 16.88 0.86
CA ALA A 78 -10.85 17.94 1.78
C ALA A 78 -11.97 18.82 1.20
N ARG A 79 -12.05 18.93 -0.13
CA ARG A 79 -13.11 19.68 -0.82
C ARG A 79 -14.46 18.95 -0.82
N LYS A 80 -14.44 17.63 -0.63
CA LYS A 80 -15.63 16.76 -0.71
C LYS A 80 -16.08 16.24 0.66
N MET A 81 -15.14 16.07 1.59
CA MET A 81 -15.42 15.50 2.90
C MET A 81 -14.53 16.09 3.99
N HIS A 82 -14.99 15.99 5.24
CA HIS A 82 -14.19 16.37 6.40
C HIS A 82 -13.08 15.34 6.63
N ILE A 83 -11.83 15.82 6.78
CA ILE A 83 -10.67 15.00 7.10
C ILE A 83 -10.30 15.26 8.56
N ASP A 84 -10.54 14.26 9.41
CA ASP A 84 -10.16 14.29 10.83
C ASP A 84 -8.64 14.18 11.01
N LYS A 85 -8.00 13.31 10.21
CA LYS A 85 -6.56 13.11 10.20
C LYS A 85 -6.09 12.64 8.82
N LYS A 86 -4.93 13.14 8.37
CA LYS A 86 -4.29 12.67 7.13
C LYS A 86 -3.52 11.36 7.41
N ARG A 87 -4.11 10.22 7.04
CA ARG A 87 -3.53 8.90 7.29
C ARG A 87 -2.83 8.35 6.05
N VAL A 88 -1.65 7.79 6.22
CA VAL A 88 -0.90 7.14 5.15
C VAL A 88 -0.62 5.71 5.56
N TYR A 89 -1.08 4.76 4.76
CA TYR A 89 -0.63 3.38 4.88
C TYR A 89 0.67 3.23 4.08
N LEU A 90 1.78 2.98 4.75
CA LEU A 90 3.10 2.88 4.14
C LEU A 90 3.55 1.42 4.07
N ALA A 91 3.58 0.88 2.86
CA ALA A 91 4.19 -0.41 2.54
C ALA A 91 5.58 -0.19 1.96
N THR A 92 6.59 -0.76 2.60
CA THR A 92 8.00 -0.60 2.22
C THR A 92 8.84 -1.79 2.63
N ASP A 93 9.81 -2.12 1.80
CA ASP A 93 10.86 -3.10 2.06
C ASP A 93 12.10 -2.48 2.76
N ASP A 94 12.12 -1.15 2.93
CA ASP A 94 13.13 -0.41 3.69
C ASP A 94 12.62 -0.08 5.11
N PRO A 95 13.17 -0.71 6.18
CA PRO A 95 12.75 -0.47 7.55
C PRO A 95 13.12 0.93 8.08
N GLY A 96 14.08 1.62 7.46
CA GLY A 96 14.47 2.98 7.84
C GLY A 96 13.48 4.05 7.39
N LEU A 97 12.71 3.75 6.32
CA LEU A 97 11.82 4.72 5.70
C LEU A 97 10.66 5.14 6.60
N LEU A 98 10.14 4.25 7.44
CA LEU A 98 9.02 4.59 8.34
C LEU A 98 9.43 5.69 9.35
N GLN A 99 10.64 5.59 9.89
CA GLN A 99 11.16 6.58 10.84
C GLN A 99 11.46 7.91 10.12
N GLU A 100 12.03 7.85 8.93
CA GLU A 100 12.25 9.01 8.06
C GLU A 100 10.93 9.76 7.77
N ALA A 101 9.90 9.03 7.34
CA ALA A 101 8.60 9.58 7.00
C ALA A 101 7.91 10.23 8.22
N LYS A 102 7.92 9.56 9.38
CA LYS A 102 7.38 10.11 10.63
C LYS A 102 8.12 11.37 11.09
N SER A 103 9.43 11.45 10.87
CA SER A 103 10.23 12.62 11.23
C SER A 103 9.96 13.81 10.30
N LYS A 104 9.83 13.57 8.99
CA LYS A 104 9.62 14.64 7.99
C LYS A 104 8.16 15.13 7.95
N TYR A 105 7.21 14.27 8.27
CA TYR A 105 5.78 14.51 8.08
C TYR A 105 4.99 14.26 9.37
N SER A 106 5.31 14.98 10.44
CA SER A 106 4.68 14.82 11.77
C SER A 106 3.18 15.13 11.81
N GLN A 107 2.68 15.89 10.82
CA GLN A 107 1.25 16.16 10.66
C GLN A 107 0.45 14.94 10.18
N TYR A 108 1.12 13.96 9.57
CA TYR A 108 0.54 12.73 9.05
C TYR A 108 0.54 11.61 10.09
N GLU A 109 -0.47 10.75 10.02
CA GLU A 109 -0.51 9.49 10.77
C GLU A 109 -0.07 8.35 9.86
N PHE A 110 1.14 7.82 10.09
CA PHE A 110 1.65 6.69 9.33
C PHE A 110 1.25 5.36 9.96
N ILE A 111 0.49 4.58 9.19
CA ILE A 111 0.08 3.22 9.48
C ILE A 111 1.02 2.29 8.72
N SER A 112 1.76 1.43 9.44
CA SER A 112 2.69 0.49 8.84
C SER A 112 3.03 -0.59 9.86
N ASP A 113 3.20 -1.83 9.42
CA ASP A 113 3.74 -2.88 10.28
C ASP A 113 5.25 -3.03 10.02
N ASN A 114 6.04 -2.46 10.93
CA ASN A 114 7.50 -2.48 10.78
C ASN A 114 8.06 -3.92 10.78
N SER A 115 7.35 -4.89 11.38
CA SER A 115 7.77 -6.30 11.36
C SER A 115 7.66 -6.92 9.97
N ILE A 116 6.76 -6.41 9.12
CA ILE A 116 6.62 -6.78 7.71
C ILE A 116 7.77 -6.20 6.88
N SER A 117 8.17 -4.94 7.11
CA SER A 117 9.33 -4.34 6.42
C SER A 117 10.63 -5.12 6.66
N TRP A 118 10.83 -5.62 7.88
CA TRP A 118 11.98 -6.47 8.21
C TRP A 118 11.93 -7.86 7.56
N SER A 119 10.75 -8.45 7.38
CA SER A 119 10.60 -9.78 6.76
C SER A 119 10.64 -9.73 5.22
N ALA A 120 10.40 -8.56 4.62
CA ALA A 120 10.49 -8.31 3.18
C ALA A 120 11.93 -8.13 2.65
N GLY A 121 12.90 -7.89 3.54
CA GLY A 121 14.31 -7.77 3.20
C GLY A 121 14.91 -9.03 2.56
N LEU A 122 15.96 -8.85 1.76
CA LEU A 122 16.62 -9.90 0.95
C LEU A 122 16.93 -11.20 1.71
N HIS A 123 17.23 -11.12 3.00
CA HIS A 123 17.60 -12.28 3.81
C HIS A 123 16.42 -13.18 4.23
N ASN A 124 15.18 -12.69 4.23
CA ASN A 124 13.99 -13.41 4.72
C ASN A 124 12.84 -13.51 3.69
N ARG A 125 13.07 -13.05 2.45
CA ARG A 125 12.08 -12.90 1.38
C ARG A 125 11.33 -14.19 0.99
N TYR A 126 11.94 -15.36 1.19
CA TYR A 126 11.35 -16.67 0.83
C TYR A 126 10.81 -17.44 2.04
N THR A 127 10.30 -16.73 3.04
CA THR A 127 9.66 -17.33 4.22
C THR A 127 8.15 -17.13 4.19
N GLU A 128 7.41 -18.02 4.85
CA GLU A 128 5.94 -17.91 4.97
C GLU A 128 5.52 -16.56 5.58
N ASN A 129 6.30 -16.05 6.55
CA ASN A 129 6.05 -14.75 7.16
C ASN A 129 6.20 -13.57 6.19
N SER A 130 7.15 -13.64 5.25
CA SER A 130 7.33 -12.63 4.21
C SER A 130 6.15 -12.63 3.23
N LEU A 131 5.68 -13.82 2.83
CA LEU A 131 4.50 -13.95 1.97
C LEU A 131 3.25 -13.38 2.66
N ARG A 132 3.03 -13.70 3.94
CA ARG A 132 1.92 -13.13 4.73
C ARG A 132 2.00 -11.61 4.79
N GLY A 133 3.21 -11.07 5.04
CA GLY A 133 3.45 -9.64 5.06
C GLY A 133 3.08 -8.96 3.74
N VAL A 134 3.51 -9.51 2.61
CA VAL A 134 3.17 -8.99 1.27
C VAL A 134 1.67 -9.07 0.99
N ILE A 135 1.00 -10.15 1.40
CA ILE A 135 -0.46 -10.28 1.24
C ILE A 135 -1.19 -9.19 2.04
N LEU A 136 -0.76 -8.92 3.28
CA LEU A 136 -1.32 -7.86 4.11
C LEU A 136 -1.07 -6.48 3.48
N ASP A 137 0.14 -6.20 3.00
CA ASP A 137 0.46 -4.95 2.31
C ASP A 137 -0.44 -4.74 1.08
N ILE A 138 -0.59 -5.77 0.23
CA ILE A 138 -1.49 -5.71 -0.94
C ILE A 138 -2.92 -5.44 -0.49
N HIS A 139 -3.39 -6.12 0.56
CA HIS A 139 -4.73 -5.95 1.09
C HIS A 139 -4.96 -4.50 1.54
N PHE A 140 -4.11 -3.95 2.41
CA PHE A 140 -4.31 -2.59 2.93
C PHE A 140 -4.09 -1.50 1.87
N LEU A 141 -3.13 -1.67 0.96
CA LEU A 141 -2.95 -0.78 -0.19
C LEU A 141 -4.19 -0.79 -1.10
N SER A 142 -4.82 -1.95 -1.26
CA SER A 142 -6.02 -2.08 -2.08
C SER A 142 -7.27 -1.45 -1.45
N GLN A 143 -7.33 -1.43 -0.12
CA GLN A 143 -8.42 -0.84 0.65
C GLN A 143 -8.25 0.68 0.84
N ALA A 144 -7.14 1.28 0.42
CA ALA A 144 -6.93 2.72 0.56
C ALA A 144 -7.81 3.53 -0.42
N ASP A 145 -8.14 4.77 -0.05
CA ASP A 145 -8.95 5.69 -0.88
C ASP A 145 -8.21 6.14 -2.14
N PHE A 146 -6.88 6.12 -2.09
CA PHE A 146 -6.01 6.41 -3.22
C PHE A 146 -4.67 5.68 -3.08
N LEU A 147 -4.03 5.37 -4.21
CA LEU A 147 -2.75 4.65 -4.24
C LEU A 147 -1.67 5.49 -4.92
N VAL A 148 -0.59 5.76 -4.21
CA VAL A 148 0.63 6.40 -4.72
C VAL A 148 1.76 5.37 -4.71
N CYS A 149 2.31 5.07 -5.88
CA CYS A 149 3.37 4.06 -6.00
C CYS A 149 4.10 4.19 -7.35
N THR A 150 5.23 3.48 -7.49
CA THR A 150 5.94 3.37 -8.77
C THR A 150 5.35 2.25 -9.63
N PHE A 151 4.89 2.59 -10.84
CA PHE A 151 4.22 1.65 -11.75
C PHE A 151 5.08 0.47 -12.24
N SER A 152 6.40 0.54 -12.10
CA SER A 152 7.31 -0.57 -12.40
C SER A 152 7.24 -1.72 -11.39
N SER A 153 6.48 -1.58 -10.30
CA SER A 153 6.24 -2.64 -9.32
C SER A 153 5.04 -3.51 -9.69
N GLN A 154 5.23 -4.84 -9.69
CA GLN A 154 4.13 -5.79 -9.90
C GLN A 154 3.07 -5.70 -8.78
N VAL A 155 3.48 -5.34 -7.54
CA VAL A 155 2.57 -5.10 -6.40
C VAL A 155 1.61 -3.95 -6.68
N SER A 156 2.14 -2.86 -7.25
CA SER A 156 1.36 -1.67 -7.64
C SER A 156 0.35 -1.95 -8.75
N SER A 157 0.70 -2.82 -9.69
CA SER A 157 -0.21 -3.28 -10.74
C SER A 157 -1.35 -4.13 -10.16
N LEU A 158 -1.06 -4.93 -9.14
CA LEU A 158 -2.05 -5.78 -8.46
C LEU A 158 -3.03 -4.96 -7.62
N CYS A 159 -2.55 -4.00 -6.82
CA CYS A 159 -3.40 -3.15 -5.98
C CYS A 159 -4.40 -2.34 -6.81
N LYS A 160 -4.00 -1.83 -7.98
CA LYS A 160 -4.93 -1.18 -8.92
C LYS A 160 -6.10 -2.08 -9.31
N GLY A 161 -5.89 -3.37 -9.52
CA GLY A 161 -6.98 -4.28 -9.87
C GLY A 161 -8.08 -4.32 -8.81
N TYR A 162 -7.71 -4.14 -7.53
CA TYR A 162 -8.66 -4.16 -6.41
C TYR A 162 -9.38 -2.84 -6.19
N THR A 163 -8.68 -1.71 -6.25
CA THR A 163 -9.25 -0.39 -5.93
C THR A 163 -10.34 0.04 -6.93
N ILE A 164 -10.46 -0.61 -8.09
CA ILE A 164 -11.43 -0.25 -9.14
C ILE A 164 -12.65 -1.21 -9.18
N ASN A 165 -12.85 -2.04 -8.15
CA ASN A 165 -14.13 -2.72 -7.90
C ASN A 165 -14.87 -2.05 -6.75
#